data_AF-A0A0L0UM16-F1
#
_entry.id   AF-A0A0L0UM16-F1
#
_cell.length_a   1.000
_cell.length_b   1.000
_cell.length_c   1.000
_cell.angle_alpha   90.00
_cell.angle_beta   90.00
_cell.angle_gamma   90.00
#
_symmetry.space_group_name_H-M   'P 1'
#
loop_
_entity.id
_entity.type
_entity.pdbx_description
1 polymer ?
#
loop_
_entity_poly.entity_id
_entity_poly.type
_entity_poly.pdbx_seq_one_letter_code
_entity_poly.pdbx_strand_id
1 'polypeptide(L)'
;MSSDSDSSDDKSSNRFEKLTTSNWVSWKSRFMLDLKSQGLQCLFDDEWVDKDENKEKLARRNCKALKLLYQTVHKDLHNDILANDTSFVDAYDALASTCGQDS
;
A
#
# COMPACT_ATOMS: atom_id res chain seq x y z
N MET A 1 -14.21 0.76 43.35
CA MET A 1 -12.79 0.58 43.01
C MET A 1 -12.75 0.10 41.56
N SER A 2 -11.95 0.80 40.75
CA SER A 2 -11.48 0.50 39.39
C SER A 2 -12.53 0.31 38.29
N SER A 3 -12.70 1.40 37.53
CA SER A 3 -13.43 1.47 36.26
C SER A 3 -12.81 0.55 35.21
N ASP A 4 -13.66 -0.26 34.58
CA ASP A 4 -13.40 -0.98 33.34
C ASP A 4 -13.01 0.02 32.25
N SER A 5 -11.71 0.07 31.93
CA SER A 5 -11.25 0.72 30.70
C SER A 5 -11.22 -0.35 29.63
N ASP A 6 -12.36 -0.51 28.98
CA ASP A 6 -12.53 -1.26 27.74
C ASP A 6 -11.63 -0.59 26.69
N SER A 7 -10.40 -1.10 26.58
CA SER A 7 -9.49 -0.76 25.51
C SER A 7 -10.04 -1.39 24.25
N SER A 8 -10.98 -0.69 23.62
CA SER A 8 -11.44 -0.94 22.27
C SER A 8 -10.25 -0.77 21.34
N ASP A 9 -9.39 -1.79 21.28
CA ASP A 9 -8.51 -2.04 20.17
C ASP A 9 -9.43 -2.06 18.95
N ASP A 10 -9.43 -0.96 18.21
CA ASP A 10 -10.12 -0.80 16.95
C ASP A 10 -9.42 -1.71 15.93
N LYS A 11 -9.64 -3.02 16.09
CA LYS A 11 -9.17 -4.05 15.19
C LYS A 11 -10.06 -3.96 13.98
N SER A 12 -9.68 -3.10 13.04
CA SER A 12 -10.08 -3.28 11.65
C SER A 12 -9.64 -4.69 11.23
N SER A 13 -10.58 -5.62 11.36
CA SER A 13 -10.41 -7.07 11.45
C SER A 13 -10.11 -7.74 10.10
N ASN A 14 -9.57 -7.02 9.12
CA ASN A 14 -9.37 -7.53 7.76
C ASN A 14 -7.99 -7.21 7.19
N ARG A 15 -6.95 -7.13 8.03
CA ARG A 15 -5.59 -7.12 7.50
C ARG A 15 -5.25 -8.53 7.02
N PHE A 16 -5.47 -8.74 5.72
CA PHE A 16 -4.99 -9.91 5.01
C PHE A 16 -3.50 -10.11 5.25
N GLU A 17 -3.02 -11.33 5.03
CA GLU A 17 -1.63 -11.71 5.27
C GLU A 17 -0.68 -10.67 4.66
N LYS A 18 0.31 -10.24 5.45
CA LYS A 18 1.29 -9.25 5.00
C LYS A 18 2.14 -9.80 3.87
N LEU A 19 2.60 -8.93 2.97
CA LEU A 19 3.46 -9.33 1.87
C LEU A 19 4.76 -9.95 2.39
N THR A 20 5.06 -11.12 1.88
CA THR A 20 6.38 -11.77 1.92
C THR A 20 6.78 -12.12 0.49
N THR A 21 8.03 -12.52 0.28
CA THR A 21 8.52 -12.94 -1.03
C THR A 21 7.82 -14.19 -1.58
N SER A 22 7.07 -14.93 -0.76
CA SER A 22 6.40 -16.19 -1.15
C SER A 22 4.91 -16.05 -1.42
N ASN A 23 4.28 -14.92 -1.08
CA ASN A 23 2.81 -14.78 -1.14
C ASN A 23 2.31 -13.65 -2.07
N TRP A 24 3.18 -13.12 -2.95
CA TRP A 24 2.88 -11.99 -3.83
C TRP A 24 1.54 -12.07 -4.54
N VAL A 25 1.23 -13.18 -5.23
CA VAL A 25 -0.01 -13.30 -6.05
C VAL A 25 -1.27 -13.14 -5.19
N SER A 26 -1.31 -13.83 -4.05
CA SER A 26 -2.43 -13.79 -3.10
C SER A 26 -2.53 -12.41 -2.43
N TRP A 27 -1.39 -11.84 -2.04
CA TRP A 27 -1.30 -10.52 -1.43
C TRP A 27 -1.77 -9.43 -2.41
N LYS A 28 -1.22 -9.41 -3.63
CA LYS A 28 -1.53 -8.45 -4.71
C LYS A 28 -3.01 -8.43 -4.99
N SER A 29 -3.65 -9.59 -5.12
CA SER A 29 -5.08 -9.68 -5.38
C SER A 29 -5.92 -8.96 -4.32
N ARG A 30 -5.56 -9.11 -3.04
CA ARG A 30 -6.26 -8.46 -1.93
C ARG A 30 -5.91 -6.98 -1.80
N PHE A 31 -4.63 -6.64 -1.97
CA PHE A 31 -4.15 -5.27 -1.94
C PHE A 31 -4.78 -4.41 -3.04
N MET A 32 -4.94 -4.96 -4.25
CA MET A 32 -5.61 -4.26 -5.35
C MET A 32 -7.10 -4.02 -5.08
N LEU A 33 -7.79 -4.93 -4.38
CA LEU A 33 -9.17 -4.70 -3.94
C LEU A 33 -9.25 -3.57 -2.92
N ASP A 34 -8.30 -3.53 -1.98
CA ASP A 34 -8.23 -2.48 -0.97
C ASP A 34 -7.95 -1.10 -1.60
N LEU A 35 -6.97 -1.01 -2.51
CA LEU A 35 -6.70 0.21 -3.29
C LEU A 35 -7.93 0.69 -4.04
N LYS A 36 -8.67 -0.23 -4.68
CA LYS A 36 -9.89 0.11 -5.40
C LYS A 36 -10.98 0.67 -4.48
N SER A 37 -11.18 0.05 -3.32
CA SER A 37 -12.15 0.50 -2.32
C SER A 37 -11.86 1.92 -1.82
N GLN A 38 -10.58 2.32 -1.83
CA GLN A 38 -10.13 3.64 -1.39
C GLN A 38 -10.00 4.66 -2.52
N GLY A 39 -10.35 4.30 -3.77
CA GLY A 39 -10.24 5.17 -4.95
C GLY A 39 -8.80 5.52 -5.33
N LEU A 40 -7.85 4.64 -4.98
CA LEU A 40 -6.42 4.83 -5.22
C LEU A 40 -5.92 4.16 -6.51
N GLN A 41 -6.77 3.40 -7.22
CA GLN A 41 -6.37 2.71 -8.46
C GLN A 41 -5.89 3.67 -9.57
N CYS A 42 -6.29 4.95 -9.52
CA CYS A 42 -5.87 5.98 -10.47
C CYS A 42 -4.37 6.28 -10.42
N LEU A 43 -3.66 5.82 -9.39
CA LEU A 43 -2.20 5.91 -9.33
C LEU A 43 -1.50 5.03 -10.38
N PHE A 44 -2.18 4.02 -10.92
CA PHE A 44 -1.67 3.18 -12.02
C PHE A 44 -2.12 3.64 -13.41
N ASP A 45 -2.77 4.80 -13.50
CA ASP A 45 -3.30 5.35 -14.75
C ASP A 45 -2.46 6.56 -15.17
N ASP A 46 -1.54 6.35 -16.11
CA ASP A 46 -0.60 7.38 -16.59
C ASP A 46 -1.34 8.61 -17.13
N GLU A 47 -2.47 8.43 -17.83
CA GLU A 47 -3.28 9.54 -18.33
C GLU A 47 -3.90 10.36 -17.19
N TRP A 48 -4.20 9.71 -16.06
CA TRP A 48 -4.69 10.39 -14.86
C TRP A 48 -3.56 11.13 -14.13
N VAL A 49 -2.38 10.51 -14.02
CA VAL A 49 -1.19 11.03 -13.32
C VAL A 49 -0.60 12.25 -14.04
N ASP A 50 -0.55 12.22 -15.37
CA ASP A 50 0.08 13.28 -16.18
C ASP A 50 -0.75 14.58 -16.28
N LYS A 51 -2.02 14.54 -15.84
CA LYS A 51 -2.89 15.72 -15.82
C LYS A 51 -2.47 16.70 -14.73
N ASP A 52 -2.13 17.93 -15.14
CA ASP A 52 -1.68 19.00 -14.24
C ASP A 52 -2.68 19.30 -13.11
N GLU A 53 -3.99 19.27 -13.41
CA GLU A 53 -5.08 19.43 -12.44
C GLU A 53 -5.11 18.38 -11.32
N ASN A 54 -4.39 17.26 -11.50
CA ASN A 54 -4.31 16.18 -10.54
C ASN A 54 -3.06 16.23 -9.67
N LYS A 55 -2.08 17.11 -9.93
CA LYS A 55 -0.80 17.15 -9.18
C LYS A 55 -0.97 17.23 -7.66
N GLU A 56 -1.86 18.09 -7.16
CA GLU A 56 -2.14 18.16 -5.72
C GLU A 56 -2.79 16.88 -5.16
N LYS A 57 -3.70 16.27 -5.95
CA LYS A 57 -4.36 15.02 -5.58
C LYS A 57 -3.39 13.84 -5.62
N LEU A 58 -2.48 13.85 -6.59
CA LEU A 58 -1.45 12.84 -6.81
C LEU A 58 -0.55 12.74 -5.58
N ALA A 59 0.01 13.86 -5.11
CA ALA A 59 0.84 13.87 -3.89
C ALA A 59 0.11 13.26 -2.69
N ARG A 60 -1.14 13.70 -2.44
CA ARG A 60 -1.95 13.17 -1.31
C ARG A 60 -2.26 11.68 -1.45
N ARG A 61 -2.59 11.22 -2.67
CA ARG A 61 -2.88 9.82 -2.96
C ARG A 61 -1.62 8.95 -2.86
N ASN A 62 -0.48 9.42 -3.35
CA ASN A 62 0.81 8.75 -3.18
C ASN A 62 1.13 8.53 -1.71
N CYS A 63 1.08 9.58 -0.87
CA CYS A 63 1.34 9.41 0.57
C CYS A 63 0.37 8.42 1.22
N LYS A 64 -0.92 8.45 0.84
CA LYS A 64 -1.93 7.52 1.36
C LYS A 64 -1.65 6.08 0.94
N ALA A 65 -1.29 5.86 -0.33
CA ALA A 65 -0.99 4.55 -0.87
C ALA A 65 0.32 3.98 -0.33
N LEU A 66 1.37 4.80 -0.18
CA LEU A 66 2.63 4.40 0.48
C LEU A 66 2.42 4.01 1.93
N LYS A 67 1.60 4.76 2.69
CA LYS A 67 1.24 4.38 4.06
C LYS A 67 0.52 3.04 4.10
N LEU A 68 -0.41 2.80 3.17
CA LEU A 68 -1.12 1.53 3.05
C LEU A 68 -0.17 0.38 2.70
N LEU A 69 0.73 0.61 1.74
CA LEU A 69 1.76 -0.33 1.32
C LEU A 69 2.64 -0.73 2.52
N TYR A 70 3.18 0.25 3.25
CA TYR A 70 4.01 0.02 4.44
C TYR A 70 3.28 -0.80 5.53
N GLN A 71 1.98 -0.60 5.70
CA GLN A 71 1.19 -1.35 6.69
C GLN A 71 0.90 -2.80 6.28
N THR A 72 0.87 -3.06 4.96
CA THR A 72 0.45 -4.34 4.37
C THR A 72 1.62 -5.22 3.95
N VAL A 73 2.86 -4.76 4.07
CA VAL A 73 4.06 -5.57 3.85
C VAL A 73 4.70 -6.08 5.15
N HIS A 74 5.55 -7.10 5.04
CA HIS A 74 6.43 -7.54 6.11
C HIS A 74 7.59 -6.56 6.30
N LYS A 75 8.11 -6.47 7.53
CA LYS A 75 9.17 -5.52 7.92
C LYS A 75 10.45 -5.65 7.09
N ASP A 76 10.73 -6.86 6.61
CA ASP A 76 11.94 -7.14 5.82
C ASP A 76 11.90 -6.47 4.44
N LEU A 77 10.70 -6.11 3.96
CA LEU A 77 10.48 -5.41 2.69
C LEU A 77 10.32 -3.89 2.85
N HIS A 78 10.42 -3.36 4.06
CA HIS A 78 10.24 -1.92 4.30
C HIS A 78 11.31 -1.08 3.59
N ASN A 79 12.53 -1.61 3.44
CA ASN A 79 13.62 -0.90 2.77
C ASN A 79 13.30 -0.63 1.30
N ASP A 80 12.60 -1.54 0.62
CA ASP A 80 12.19 -1.37 -0.78
C ASP A 80 11.19 -0.21 -0.93
N ILE A 81 10.34 -0.03 0.08
CA ILE A 81 9.40 1.10 0.13
C ILE A 81 10.14 2.40 0.42
N LEU A 82 11.04 2.41 1.42
CA LEU A 82 11.77 3.61 1.83
C LEU A 82 12.74 4.11 0.77
N ALA A 83 13.31 3.20 -0.04
CA ALA A 83 14.15 3.56 -1.17
C ALA A 83 13.37 4.27 -2.31
N ASN A 84 12.05 4.13 -2.34
CA ASN A 84 11.15 4.61 -3.40
C ASN A 84 9.98 5.43 -2.82
N ASP A 85 10.20 6.16 -1.72
CA ASP A 85 9.14 6.82 -0.94
C ASP A 85 8.52 8.07 -1.62
N THR A 86 8.97 8.41 -2.81
CA THR A 86 8.47 9.53 -3.63
C THR A 86 7.29 9.13 -4.52
N SER A 87 7.18 7.85 -4.89
CA SER A 87 6.18 7.31 -5.81
C SER A 87 5.65 5.99 -5.29
N PHE A 88 4.32 5.89 -5.13
CA PHE A 88 3.71 4.63 -4.75
C PHE A 88 3.95 3.53 -5.80
N VAL A 89 3.93 3.89 -7.09
CA VAL A 89 4.11 2.93 -8.18
C VAL A 89 5.53 2.35 -8.15
N ASP A 90 6.54 3.22 -8.01
CA ASP A 90 7.95 2.81 -7.95
C ASP A 90 8.20 1.87 -6.76
N ALA A 91 7.64 2.21 -5.58
CA ALA A 91 7.71 1.34 -4.41
C ALA A 91 6.98 0.00 -4.62
N TYR A 92 5.84 0.01 -5.30
CA TYR A 92 5.09 -1.20 -5.62
C TYR A 92 5.85 -2.11 -6.58
N ASP A 93 6.47 -1.53 -7.62
CA ASP A 93 7.25 -2.27 -8.62
C ASP A 93 8.56 -2.81 -8.04
N ALA A 94 9.22 -2.05 -7.16
CA ALA A 94 10.38 -2.54 -6.41
C ALA A 94 10.03 -3.78 -5.58
N LEU A 95 8.90 -3.77 -4.88
CA LEU A 95 8.42 -4.94 -4.14
C LEU A 95 8.08 -6.11 -5.05
N ALA A 96 7.51 -5.84 -6.24
CA ALA A 96 7.23 -6.86 -7.24
C ALA A 96 8.52 -7.59 -7.65
N SER A 97 9.56 -6.82 -8.00
CA SER A 97 10.88 -7.37 -8.35
C SER A 97 11.51 -8.15 -7.19
N THR A 98 11.49 -7.62 -5.95
CA THR A 98 11.97 -8.36 -4.77
C THR A 98 11.22 -9.68 -4.55
N CYS A 99 9.95 -9.74 -4.92
CA CYS A 99 9.13 -10.95 -4.86
C CYS A 99 9.29 -11.87 -6.11
N GLY A 100 10.29 -11.63 -6.94
CA GLY A 100 10.57 -12.44 -8.14
C GLY A 100 9.53 -12.26 -9.24
N GLN A 101 8.85 -11.12 -9.28
CA GLN A 101 7.92 -10.73 -10.32
C GLN A 101 8.64 -9.76 -11.27
N ASP A 102 9.79 -10.19 -11.76
CA ASP A 102 10.47 -9.50 -12.84
C ASP A 102 9.60 -9.69 -14.10
N SER A 103 9.28 -8.58 -14.77
CA SER A 103 8.47 -8.55 -15.99
C SER A 103 9.12 -9.32 -17.14
#